data_AF-A0A3D1Q6W1-F1
#
_entry.id   AF-A0A3D1Q6W1-F1
#
_cell.length_a   1.000
_cell.length_b   1.000
_cell.length_c   1.000
_cell.angle_alpha   90.00
_cell.angle_beta   90.00
_cell.angle_gamma   90.00
#
_symmetry.space_group_name_H-M   'P 1'
#
loop_
_entity.id
_entity.type
_entity.pdbx_description
1 polymer ?
#
loop_
_entity_poly.entity_id
_entity_poly.type
_entity_poly.pdbx_seq_one_letter_code
_entity_poly.pdbx_strand_id
1 'polypeptide(L)' 'ELLNRVWGYDYMGSERAVDDTVKRLRKKLRASGSDTTIKTIWGYGYRLDGQIKKHFE' A
#
# COMPACT_ATOMS: atom_id res chain seq x y z
N GLU A 1 12.38 -2.85 -1.06
CA GLU A 1 11.46 -4.00 -1.25
C GLU A 1 10.17 -3.63 -2.00
N LEU A 2 9.38 -2.61 -1.60
CA LEU A 2 8.17 -2.22 -2.36
C LEU A 2 8.46 -1.47 -3.67
N LEU A 3 9.41 -0.52 -3.63
CA LEU A 3 9.80 0.26 -4.81
C LEU A 3 10.18 -0.66 -5.98
N ASN A 4 11.11 -1.59 -5.74
CA ASN A 4 11.59 -2.52 -6.77
C ASN A 4 10.52 -3.53 -7.21
N ARG A 5 9.65 -3.99 -6.30
CA ARG A 5 8.59 -4.96 -6.67
C ARG A 5 7.48 -4.36 -7.52
N VAL A 6 7.19 -3.07 -7.34
CA VAL A 6 6.08 -2.41 -8.05
C VAL A 6 6.58 -1.63 -9.28
N TRP A 7 7.73 -0.97 -9.19
CA TRP A 7 8.28 -0.14 -10.26
C TRP A 7 9.54 -0.72 -10.92
N GLY A 8 10.15 -1.76 -10.36
CA GLY A 8 11.38 -2.37 -10.89
C GLY A 8 12.66 -1.75 -10.35
N TYR A 9 13.79 -2.40 -10.61
CA TYR A 9 15.12 -1.95 -10.18
C TYR A 9 15.60 -0.72 -10.95
N ASP A 10 15.15 -0.53 -12.19
CA ASP A 10 15.55 0.60 -13.06
C ASP A 10 14.76 1.89 -12.78
N TYR A 11 13.86 1.85 -11.80
CA TYR A 11 13.09 3.03 -11.42
C TYR A 11 13.96 4.03 -10.66
N MET A 12 14.28 5.14 -11.32
CA MET A 12 15.09 6.25 -10.76
C MET A 12 14.35 7.10 -9.72
N GLY A 13 13.19 6.67 -9.23
CA GLY A 13 12.44 7.39 -8.21
C GLY A 13 12.88 7.05 -6.79
N SER A 14 12.44 7.87 -5.83
CA SER A 14 12.82 7.72 -4.42
C SER A 14 11.73 7.05 -3.59
N GLU A 15 12.05 6.71 -2.35
CA GLU A 15 11.10 6.19 -1.36
C GLU A 15 9.85 7.07 -1.20
N ARG A 16 9.96 8.39 -1.46
CA ARG A 16 8.82 9.31 -1.47
C ARG A 16 7.73 8.91 -2.46
N ALA A 17 8.09 8.26 -3.57
CA ALA A 17 7.11 7.76 -4.54
C ALA A 17 6.24 6.64 -3.93
N VAL A 18 6.82 5.79 -3.07
CA VAL A 18 6.07 4.79 -2.31
C VAL A 18 5.12 5.48 -1.34
N ASP A 19 5.62 6.47 -0.59
CA ASP A 19 4.83 7.20 0.41
C ASP A 19 3.64 7.94 -0.21
N ASP A 20 3.86 8.65 -1.33
CA ASP A 20 2.81 9.34 -2.06
C ASP A 20 1.78 8.37 -2.63
N THR A 21 2.24 7.21 -3.11
CA THR A 21 1.35 6.15 -3.60
C THR A 21 0.51 5.58 -2.46
N VAL A 22 1.10 5.29 -1.31
CA VAL A 22 0.37 4.80 -0.13
C VAL A 22 -0.63 5.86 0.37
N LYS A 23 -0.26 7.14 0.37
CA LYS A 23 -1.16 8.25 0.74
C LYS A 23 -2.37 8.33 -0.18
N ARG A 24 -2.16 8.22 -1.50
CA ARG A 24 -3.25 8.18 -2.50
C ARG A 24 -4.11 6.93 -2.35
N LEU A 25 -3.50 5.77 -2.14
CA LEU A 25 -4.21 4.51 -1.97
C LEU A 25 -5.11 4.51 -0.73
N ARG A 26 -4.61 5.02 0.40
CA ARG A 26 -5.42 5.20 1.62
C ARG A 26 -6.66 6.07 1.38
N LYS A 27 -6.54 7.14 0.60
CA LYS A 27 -7.69 7.99 0.23
C LYS A 27 -8.70 7.22 -0.62
N LYS A 28 -8.24 6.47 -1.62
CA LYS A 28 -9.11 5.67 -2.49
C LYS A 28 -9.84 4.58 -1.72
N LEU A 29 -9.17 3.85 -0.83
CA LEU A 29 -9.77 2.81 0.01
C LEU A 29 -10.88 3.37 0.92
N ARG A 30 -10.64 4.54 1.53
CA ARG A 30 -11.66 5.24 2.32
C ARG A 30 -12.84 5.67 1.46
N ALA A 31 -12.58 6.26 0.30
CA ALA A 31 -13.62 6.72 -0.62
C ALA A 31 -14.47 5.57 -1.19
N SER A 32 -13.90 4.37 -1.33
CA SER A 32 -14.63 3.19 -1.79
C SER A 32 -15.41 2.47 -0.69
N GLY A 33 -15.38 2.94 0.56
CA GLY A 33 -15.98 2.24 1.70
C GLY A 33 -15.33 0.89 2.00
N SER A 34 -14.05 0.70 1.64
CA SER A 34 -13.34 -0.55 1.90
C SER A 34 -13.00 -0.69 3.38
N ASP A 35 -13.22 -1.87 3.95
CA ASP A 35 -12.72 -2.26 5.28
C ASP A 35 -11.19 -2.48 5.31
N THR A 36 -10.53 -2.42 4.15
CA THR A 36 -9.08 -2.57 4.05
C THR A 36 -8.39 -1.27 4.44
N THR A 37 -7.43 -1.39 5.34
CA THR A 37 -6.61 -0.29 5.84
C THR A 37 -5.14 -0.54 5.58
N ILE A 38 -4.35 0.52 5.47
CA ILE A 38 -2.89 0.43 5.34
C ILE A 38 -2.26 1.09 6.55
N LYS A 39 -1.56 0.33 7.38
CA LYS A 39 -0.82 0.82 8.54
C LYS A 39 0.65 1.07 8.21
N THR A 40 1.22 2.09 8.85
CA THR A 40 2.66 2.34 8.84
C THR A 40 3.27 1.61 10.03
N ILE A 41 4.28 0.78 9.77
CA ILE A 41 5.10 0.12 10.78
C ILE A 41 6.46 0.81 10.78
N TRP A 42 6.74 1.58 11.83
CA TRP A 42 7.95 2.38 11.94
C TRP A 42 9.22 1.53 11.82
N GLY A 43 10.12 1.92 10.92
CA GLY A 43 11.36 1.19 10.65
C GLY A 43 11.21 -0.04 9.74
N TYR A 44 9.99 -0.42 9.35
CA TYR A 44 9.73 -1.60 8.51
C TYR A 44 8.94 -1.31 7.23
N GLY A 45 8.10 -0.26 7.21
CA GLY A 45 7.34 0.14 6.03
C GLY A 45 5.83 0.06 6.24
N TYR A 46 5.12 -0.64 5.35
CA TYR A 46 3.65 -0.62 5.27
C TYR A 46 3.04 -2.02 5.36
N ARG A 47 1.91 -2.12 6.06
CA ARG A 47 1.12 -3.36 6.19
C ARG A 47 -0.33 -3.13 5.81
N LEU A 48 -0.91 -4.07 5.08
CA LEU A 48 -2.36 -4.12 4.82
C LEU A 48 -3.06 -4.85 5.97
N ASP A 49 -4.04 -4.20 6.56
CA ASP A 49 -4.91 -4.75 7.60
C ASP A 49 -6.36 -4.66 7.09
N GLY A 50 -6.99 -5.80 6.82
CA GLY A 50 -8.39 -5.88 6.40
C GLY A 50 -8.84 -7.34 6.45
N GLN A 51 -10.10 -7.56 6.82
CA GLN A 51 -10.72 -8.87 6.66
C GLN A 51 -10.79 -9.13 5.15
N ILE A 52 -9.85 -9.91 4.61
CA ILE A 52 -10.06 -10.54 3.31
C ILE A 52 -11.28 -11.42 3.54
N LYS A 53 -12.49 -10.95 3.16
CA LYS A 53 -13.61 -11.85 2.95
C LYS A 53 -13.16 -12.76 1.83
N LYS A 54 -12.56 -13.87 2.22
CA LYS A 54 -12.28 -14.99 1.34
C LYS A 54 -13.66 -15.45 0.89
N HIS A 55 -14.10 -14.96 -0.26
CA HIS A 55 -15.15 -15.61 -1.04
C HIS A 55 -14.50 -16.93 -1.50
N PHE A 56 -14.50 -17.90 -0.60
CA PHE A 56 -14.38 -19.30 -0.98
C PHE A 56 -15.81 -19.69 -1.36
N GLU A 57 -16.11 -19.56 -2.65
CA GLU A 57 -17.03 -20.48 -3.32
C GLU A 57 -16.25 -21.73 -3.72
#